data_AF-A0A3M1RGD7-F1
#
_entry.id   AF-A0A3M1RGD7-F1
#
_cell.length_a   1.000
_cell.length_b   1.000
_cell.length_c   1.000
_cell.angle_alpha   90.00
_cell.angle_beta   90.00
_cell.angle_gamma   90.00
#
_symmetry.space_group_name_H-M   'P 1'
#
loop_
_entity.id
_entity.type
_entity.pdbx_description
1 polymer ?
#
loop_
_entity_poly.entity_id
_entity_poly.type
_entity_poly.pdbx_seq_one_letter_code
_entity_poly.pdbx_strand_id
1 'polypeptide(L)'
;FSGWLCDRFGRVIPLATYYLLRGFSLFLVPFLDSTSLLYGFAILFGLNYISTVPPTTTITANTFGARSVGELSGWVFFSHQIGAALGATLGGWMFDWMGSYSGAFVSAGILGVIAAGLTLLIRDQPIAQVRAPVPAA
;
A
#
# COMPACT_ATOMS: atom_id res chain seq x y z
N PHE A 1 3.50 6.11 -14.00
CA PHE A 1 2.06 6.42 -13.87
C PHE A 1 1.69 6.96 -12.49
N SER A 2 2.05 6.27 -11.40
CA SER A 2 1.74 6.70 -10.02
C SER A 2 2.13 8.16 -9.71
N GLY A 3 3.30 8.63 -10.13
CA GLY A 3 3.74 10.02 -9.93
C GLY A 3 2.76 11.06 -10.51
N TRP A 4 2.38 10.92 -11.77
CA TRP A 4 1.39 11.79 -12.43
C TRP A 4 0.03 11.81 -11.71
N LEU A 5 -0.41 10.66 -11.20
CA LEU A 5 -1.68 10.57 -10.46
C LEU A 5 -1.59 11.28 -9.10
N CYS A 6 -0.43 11.19 -8.44
CA CYS A 6 -0.14 11.90 -7.20
C CYS A 6 -0.07 13.42 -7.40
N ASP A 7 0.45 13.87 -8.54
CA ASP A 7 0.53 15.28 -8.89
C ASP A 7 -0.86 15.90 -9.12
N ARG A 8 -1.83 15.11 -9.60
CA ARG A 8 -3.19 15.59 -9.91
C ARG A 8 -4.20 15.46 -8.76
N PHE A 9 -4.12 14.39 -7.96
CA PHE A 9 -5.14 14.07 -6.94
C PHE A 9 -4.60 14.14 -5.50
N GLY A 10 -3.36 14.62 -5.31
CA GLY A 10 -2.64 14.46 -4.04
C GLY A 10 -2.14 13.03 -3.86
N ARG A 11 -1.33 12.78 -2.84
CA ARG A 11 -0.62 11.48 -2.69
C ARG A 11 -1.40 10.45 -1.91
N VAL A 12 -2.25 10.92 -0.99
CA VAL A 12 -3.04 10.07 -0.08
C VAL A 12 -4.13 9.30 -0.83
N ILE A 13 -4.88 9.95 -1.72
CA ILE A 13 -5.99 9.31 -2.45
C ILE A 13 -5.49 8.18 -3.38
N PRO A 14 -4.46 8.38 -4.23
CA PRO A 14 -3.87 7.30 -5.02
C PRO A 14 -3.37 6.15 -4.14
N LEU A 15 -2.66 6.45 -3.05
CA LEU A 15 -2.15 5.41 -2.15
C LEU A 15 -3.28 4.59 -1.52
N ALA A 16 -4.34 5.24 -1.03
CA ALA A 16 -5.52 4.57 -0.48
C ALA A 16 -6.21 3.71 -1.56
N THR A 17 -6.31 4.22 -2.78
CA THR A 17 -6.88 3.50 -3.93
C THR A 17 -6.08 2.24 -4.26
N TYR A 18 -4.73 2.32 -4.24
CA TYR A 18 -3.87 1.17 -4.47
C TYR A 18 -4.05 0.10 -3.41
N TYR A 19 -4.14 0.48 -2.13
CA TYR A 19 -4.42 -0.46 -1.04
C TYR A 19 -5.82 -1.07 -1.14
N LEU A 20 -6.84 -0.27 -1.48
CA LEU A 20 -8.21 -0.75 -1.63
C LEU A 20 -8.31 -1.74 -2.79
N LEU A 21 -7.74 -1.40 -3.95
CA LEU A 21 -7.69 -2.29 -5.11
C LEU A 21 -6.93 -3.58 -4.78
N ARG A 22 -5.82 -3.49 -4.04
CA ARG A 22 -5.07 -4.67 -3.58
C ARG A 22 -5.93 -5.55 -2.67
N GLY A 23 -6.51 -4.97 -1.63
CA GLY A 23 -7.30 -5.69 -0.65
C GLY A 23 -8.49 -6.38 -1.31
N PHE A 24 -9.23 -5.64 -2.13
CA PHE A 24 -10.38 -6.20 -2.86
C PHE A 24 -9.96 -7.31 -3.82
N SER A 25 -8.86 -7.14 -4.56
CA SER A 25 -8.37 -8.17 -5.49
C SER A 25 -7.97 -9.46 -4.78
N LEU A 26 -7.31 -9.37 -3.62
CA LEU A 26 -6.92 -10.54 -2.82
C LEU A 26 -8.14 -11.23 -2.19
N PHE A 27 -9.09 -10.43 -1.69
CA PHE A 27 -10.34 -10.96 -1.14
C PHE A 27 -11.11 -11.80 -2.16
N LEU A 28 -11.06 -11.43 -3.44
CA LEU A 28 -11.76 -12.15 -4.51
C LEU A 28 -11.06 -13.46 -4.95
N VAL A 29 -9.78 -13.67 -4.63
CA VAL A 29 -9.00 -14.83 -5.11
C VAL A 29 -9.67 -16.18 -4.82
N PRO A 30 -10.23 -16.44 -3.63
CA PRO A 30 -10.87 -17.73 -3.33
C PRO A 30 -12.14 -18.01 -4.15
N PHE A 31 -12.71 -16.99 -4.79
CA PHE A 31 -13.94 -17.07 -5.58
C PHE A 31 -13.67 -17.15 -7.09
N LEU A 32 -12.39 -17.17 -7.51
CA LEU A 32 -12.03 -17.30 -8.92
C LEU A 32 -12.15 -18.77 -9.33
N ASP A 33 -13.07 -19.06 -10.24
CA ASP A 33 -13.43 -20.42 -10.70
C ASP A 33 -12.90 -20.75 -12.11
N SER A 34 -12.23 -19.80 -12.76
CA SER A 34 -11.74 -19.96 -14.13
C SER A 34 -10.36 -19.34 -14.36
N THR A 35 -9.60 -19.94 -15.27
CA THR A 35 -8.27 -19.47 -15.66
C THR A 35 -8.28 -18.04 -16.21
N SER A 36 -9.35 -17.66 -16.94
CA SER A 36 -9.52 -16.29 -17.44
C SER A 36 -9.62 -15.27 -16.31
N LEU A 37 -10.34 -15.59 -15.23
CA LEU A 37 -10.41 -14.73 -14.04
C LEU A 37 -9.07 -14.64 -13.31
N LEU A 38 -8.30 -15.73 -13.26
CA LEU A 38 -6.93 -15.72 -12.73
C LEU A 38 -6.00 -14.80 -13.53
N TYR A 39 -6.09 -14.78 -14.87
CA TYR A 39 -5.34 -13.83 -15.69
C TYR A 39 -5.79 -12.38 -15.43
N GLY A 40 -7.09 -12.14 -15.28
CA GLY A 40 -7.62 -10.83 -14.90
C GLY A 40 -7.07 -10.35 -13.55
N PHE A 41 -7.04 -11.23 -12.55
CA PHE A 41 -6.40 -10.96 -11.26
C PHE A 41 -4.91 -10.65 -11.43
N ALA A 42 -4.16 -11.46 -12.17
CA ALA A 42 -2.71 -11.27 -12.34
C ALA A 42 -2.37 -9.91 -12.98
N ILE A 43 -3.15 -9.48 -13.97
CA ILE A 43 -3.00 -8.16 -14.60
C ILE A 43 -3.30 -7.05 -13.60
N LEU A 44 -4.45 -7.12 -12.91
CA LEU A 44 -4.88 -6.09 -11.97
C LEU A 44 -3.92 -5.98 -10.78
N PHE A 45 -3.52 -7.10 -10.20
CA PHE A 45 -2.59 -7.16 -9.08
C PHE A 45 -1.19 -6.72 -9.49
N GLY A 46 -0.72 -7.16 -10.67
CA GLY A 46 0.59 -6.79 -11.23
C GLY A 46 0.75 -5.30 -11.47
N LEU A 47 -0.26 -4.66 -12.07
CA LEU A 47 -0.29 -3.19 -12.27
C LEU A 47 -0.26 -2.42 -10.95
N ASN A 48 -0.79 -3.02 -9.88
CA ASN A 48 -0.82 -2.41 -8.57
C ASN A 48 0.44 -2.69 -7.74
N TYR A 49 1.28 -3.66 -8.11
CA TYR A 49 2.29 -4.24 -7.21
C TYR A 49 3.31 -3.22 -6.66
N ILE A 50 3.79 -2.31 -7.50
CA ILE A 50 4.86 -1.33 -7.16
C ILE A 50 4.30 0.08 -6.92
N SER A 51 3.00 0.28 -7.12
CA SER A 51 2.37 1.61 -7.16
C SER A 51 2.39 2.38 -5.82
N THR A 52 2.63 1.68 -4.70
CA THR A 52 2.66 2.29 -3.35
C THR A 52 4.01 2.93 -3.00
N VAL A 53 5.10 2.60 -3.70
CA VAL A 53 6.45 3.09 -3.35
C VAL A 53 6.56 4.61 -3.57
N PRO A 54 6.24 5.18 -4.74
CA PRO A 54 6.40 6.63 -4.96
C PRO A 54 5.55 7.52 -4.02
N PRO A 55 4.25 7.23 -3.80
CA PRO A 55 3.44 8.02 -2.87
C PRO A 55 3.99 7.96 -1.44
N THR A 56 4.40 6.79 -0.97
CA THR A 56 4.93 6.60 0.39
C THR A 56 6.21 7.41 0.57
N THR A 57 7.18 7.28 -0.33
CA THR A 57 8.43 8.05 -0.28
C THR A 57 8.18 9.55 -0.30
N THR A 58 7.22 10.02 -1.10
CA THR A 58 6.91 11.44 -1.23
C THR A 58 6.19 11.99 0.02
N ILE A 59 5.24 11.25 0.58
CA ILE A 59 4.55 11.60 1.84
C ILE A 59 5.56 11.68 2.99
N THR A 60 6.49 10.72 3.09
CA THR A 60 7.56 10.73 4.09
C THR A 60 8.45 11.96 3.95
N ALA A 61 8.85 12.28 2.72
CA ALA A 61 9.66 13.47 2.44
C ALA A 61 8.96 14.77 2.83
N ASN A 62 7.66 14.88 2.56
CA ASN A 62 6.87 16.07 2.92
C ASN A 62 6.68 16.21 4.43
N THR A 63 6.49 15.10 5.14
CA THR A 63 6.16 15.11 6.57
C THR A 63 7.39 15.31 7.44
N PHE A 64 8.53 14.70 7.07
CA PHE A 64 9.73 14.63 7.91
C PHE A 64 10.96 15.31 7.29
N GLY A 65 10.82 15.88 6.10
CA GLY A 65 11.89 16.54 5.35
C GLY A 65 12.73 15.56 4.51
N ALA A 66 13.26 16.05 3.38
CA ALA A 66 13.97 15.21 2.40
C ALA A 66 15.22 14.49 2.96
N ARG A 67 15.89 15.06 3.98
CA ARG A 67 17.11 14.50 4.57
C ARG A 67 16.85 13.22 5.38
N SER A 68 15.67 13.05 5.96
CA SER A 68 15.30 11.89 6.79
C SER A 68 14.68 10.75 5.98
N VAL A 69 14.39 10.95 4.69
CA VAL A 69 13.69 9.97 3.85
C VAL A 69 14.42 8.64 3.75
N GLY A 70 15.76 8.65 3.66
CA GLY A 70 16.55 7.42 3.57
C GLY A 70 16.39 6.55 4.81
N GLU A 71 16.54 7.13 6.00
CA GLU A 71 16.39 6.44 7.28
C GLU A 71 14.96 5.95 7.50
N LEU A 72 13.97 6.83 7.30
CA LEU A 72 12.56 6.49 7.48
C LEU A 72 12.09 5.44 6.49
N SER A 73 12.54 5.49 5.24
CA SER A 73 12.24 4.44 4.25
C SER A 73 12.84 3.09 4.66
N GLY A 74 14.00 3.09 5.31
CA GLY A 74 14.59 1.90 5.92
C GLY A 74 13.69 1.29 7.00
N TRP A 75 13.19 2.11 7.94
CA TRP A 75 12.25 1.66 8.97
C TRP A 75 10.90 1.20 8.42
N VAL A 76 10.37 1.88 7.40
CA VAL A 76 9.15 1.47 6.69
C VAL A 76 9.36 0.12 6.02
N PHE A 77 10.48 -0.07 5.32
CA PHE A 77 10.79 -1.33 4.68
C PHE A 77 11.00 -2.46 5.69
N PHE A 78 11.71 -2.20 6.78
CA PHE A 78 11.87 -3.18 7.86
C PHE A 78 10.51 -3.63 8.43
N SER A 79 9.62 -2.67 8.71
CA SER A 79 8.25 -2.96 9.16
C SER A 79 7.47 -3.78 8.12
N HIS A 80 7.64 -3.48 6.84
CA HIS A 80 7.07 -4.27 5.74
C HIS A 80 7.58 -5.70 5.73
N GLN A 81 8.88 -5.92 5.94
CA GLN A 81 9.47 -7.26 6.00
C GLN A 81 8.97 -8.08 7.18
N ILE A 82 8.75 -7.45 8.35
CA ILE A 82 8.10 -8.12 9.49
C ILE A 82 6.70 -8.59 9.09
N GLY A 83 5.91 -7.70 8.47
CA GLY A 83 4.57 -8.04 7.97
C GLY A 83 4.61 -9.17 6.94
N ALA A 84 5.60 -9.17 6.03
CA ALA A 84 5.78 -10.22 5.03
C ALA A 84 6.14 -11.58 5.68
N ALA A 85 7.01 -11.59 6.69
CA ALA A 85 7.35 -12.80 7.44
C ALA A 85 6.12 -13.35 8.16
N LEU A 86 5.40 -12.50 8.91
CA LEU A 86 4.16 -12.89 9.60
C LEU A 86 3.10 -13.40 8.61
N GLY A 87 2.89 -12.70 7.50
CA GLY A 87 1.91 -13.08 6.48
C GLY A 87 2.24 -14.42 5.83
N ALA A 88 3.52 -14.67 5.50
CA ALA A 88 3.95 -15.94 4.94
C ALA A 88 3.79 -17.09 5.94
N THR A 89 4.23 -16.90 7.19
CA THR A 89 4.11 -17.93 8.24
C THR A 89 2.65 -18.23 8.59
N LEU A 90 1.83 -17.20 8.81
CA LEU A 90 0.40 -17.39 9.11
C LEU A 90 -0.35 -17.97 7.92
N GLY A 91 -0.01 -17.58 6.69
CA GLY A 91 -0.59 -18.14 5.47
C GLY A 91 -0.29 -19.64 5.31
N GLY A 92 0.94 -20.06 5.60
CA GLY A 92 1.31 -21.49 5.64
C GLY A 92 0.55 -22.25 6.73
N TRP A 93 0.53 -21.72 7.95
CA TRP A 93 -0.20 -22.32 9.06
C TRP A 93 -1.71 -22.46 8.79
N MET A 94 -2.30 -21.45 8.14
CA MET A 94 -3.69 -21.48 7.68
C MET A 94 -3.94 -22.62 6.69
N PHE A 95 -3.02 -22.86 5.75
CA PHE A 95 -3.13 -23.98 4.82
C PHE A 95 -3.02 -25.32 5.55
N ASP A 96 -2.07 -25.47 6.46
CA ASP A 96 -1.88 -26.71 7.24
C ASP A 96 -3.15 -27.08 8.04
N TRP A 97 -3.87 -26.08 8.55
CA TRP A 97 -5.06 -26.30 9.38
C TRP A 97 -6.36 -26.43 8.58
N MET A 98 -6.55 -25.63 7.52
CA MET A 98 -7.79 -25.58 6.74
C MET A 98 -7.73 -26.36 5.42
N GLY A 99 -6.55 -26.83 5.01
CA GLY A 99 -6.30 -27.47 3.72
C GLY A 99 -6.44 -26.54 2.51
N SER A 100 -6.53 -25.22 2.72
CA SER A 100 -6.69 -24.23 1.65
C SER A 100 -6.14 -22.86 2.03
N TYR A 101 -5.78 -22.06 1.03
CA TYR A 101 -5.32 -20.68 1.21
C TYR A 101 -6.46 -19.65 1.31
N SER A 102 -7.73 -20.09 1.28
CA SER A 102 -8.88 -19.18 1.27
C SER A 102 -8.86 -18.20 2.44
N GLY A 103 -8.58 -18.69 3.65
CA GLY A 103 -8.45 -17.83 4.83
C GLY A 103 -7.27 -16.85 4.75
N ALA A 104 -6.16 -17.25 4.13
CA ALA A 104 -4.99 -16.38 3.93
C ALA A 104 -5.31 -15.22 2.97
N PHE A 105 -5.99 -15.51 1.87
CA PHE A 105 -6.41 -14.49 0.90
C PHE A 105 -7.49 -13.55 1.44
N VAL A 106 -8.50 -14.08 2.14
CA VAL A 106 -9.56 -13.26 2.77
C VAL A 106 -8.96 -12.32 3.82
N SER A 107 -8.11 -12.84 4.71
CA SER A 107 -7.46 -12.02 5.75
C SER A 107 -6.53 -10.96 5.15
N ALA A 108 -5.74 -11.31 4.13
CA ALA A 108 -4.93 -10.33 3.39
C ALA A 108 -5.79 -9.26 2.71
N GLY A 109 -6.95 -9.63 2.19
CA GLY A 109 -7.92 -8.71 1.62
C GLY A 109 -8.47 -7.70 2.63
N ILE A 110 -8.88 -8.19 3.81
CA ILE A 110 -9.34 -7.37 4.94
C ILE A 110 -8.23 -6.41 5.38
N LEU A 111 -7.00 -6.88 5.55
CA LEU A 111 -5.85 -6.05 5.91
C LEU A 111 -5.57 -4.97 4.85
N GLY A 112 -5.75 -5.26 3.57
CA GLY A 112 -5.63 -4.28 2.49
C GLY A 112 -6.69 -3.17 2.57
N VAL A 113 -7.93 -3.52 2.90
CA VAL A 113 -9.01 -2.52 3.13
C VAL A 113 -8.73 -1.68 4.37
N ILE A 114 -8.26 -2.29 5.46
CA ILE A 114 -7.83 -1.57 6.66
C ILE A 114 -6.69 -0.60 6.31
N ALA A 115 -5.69 -1.04 5.56
CA ALA A 115 -4.58 -0.20 5.12
C ALA A 115 -5.05 0.98 4.27
N ALA A 116 -6.05 0.79 3.41
CA ALA A 116 -6.68 1.89 2.67
C ALA A 116 -7.32 2.91 3.62
N GLY A 117 -8.08 2.45 4.61
CA GLY A 117 -8.68 3.31 5.63
C GLY A 117 -7.65 4.07 6.46
N LEU A 118 -6.59 3.40 6.92
CA LEU A 118 -5.49 4.02 7.65
C LEU A 118 -4.74 5.04 6.80
N THR A 119 -4.58 4.78 5.50
CA THR A 119 -3.95 5.73 4.57
C THR A 119 -4.72 7.04 4.51
N LEU A 120 -6.06 7.01 4.54
CA LEU A 120 -6.88 8.23 4.53
C LEU A 120 -6.70 9.10 5.79
N LEU A 121 -6.15 8.55 6.87
CA LEU A 121 -5.84 9.29 8.09
C LEU A 121 -4.51 10.06 7.99
N ILE A 122 -3.70 9.80 6.95
CA ILE A 122 -2.42 10.48 6.74
C ILE A 122 -2.68 11.94 6.34
N ARG A 123 -2.06 12.86 7.08
CA ARG A 123 -2.04 14.28 6.74
C ARG A 123 -0.83 14.58 5.86
N ASP A 124 -1.02 14.59 4.54
CA ASP A 124 0.00 15.06 3.60
C ASP A 124 0.01 16.59 3.58
N GLN A 125 1.13 17.21 3.96
CA GLN A 125 1.28 18.67 3.88
C GLN A 125 1.75 19.08 2.48
N PRO A 126 1.05 19.99 1.79
CA PRO A 126 1.49 20.48 0.49
C PRO A 126 2.84 21.21 0.58
N ILE A 127 3.72 20.98 -0.41
CA ILE A 127 5.05 21.63 -0.54
C ILE A 127 4.98 23.16 -0.40
N ALA A 128 3.84 23.77 -0.76
CA ALA A 128 3.62 25.21 -0.65
C ALA A 128 3.66 25.74 0.81
N GLN A 129 3.30 24.94 1.81
CA GLN A 129 3.30 25.40 3.22
C GLN A 129 4.68 25.38 3.88
N VAL A 130 5.61 24.53 3.41
CA VAL A 130 6.98 24.45 3.96
C VAL A 130 7.86 25.63 3.48
N ARG A 131 7.43 26.37 2.46
CA ARG A 131 8.14 27.50 1.84
C ARG A 131 7.55 28.87 2.16
N ALA A 132 6.81 29.04 3.25
CA ALA A 132 6.45 30.38 3.69
C ALA A 132 7.74 31.19 3.98
N PRO A 133 7.97 32.35 3.31
CA PRO A 133 9.15 33.15 3.57
C PRO A 133 9.14 33.57 5.05
N VAL A 134 10.27 33.41 5.74
CA VAL A 134 10.49 34.09 7.02
C VAL A 134 10.31 35.59 6.75
N PRO A 135 9.43 36.31 7.46
CA PRO A 135 9.28 37.74 7.29
C PRO A 135 10.65 38.40 7.47
N ALA A 136 11.09 39.18 6.47
CA ALA A 136 12.26 40.00 6.62
C ALA A 136 11.99 40.98 7.78
N ALA A 137 12.80 40.86 8.84
CA ALA A 137 12.80 41.78 9.97
C ALA A 137 13.48 43.10 9.59
#